data_AF-A0A371KI87-F1
#
_entry.id   AF-A0A371KI87-F1
#
_cell.length_a   1.000
_cell.length_b   1.000
_cell.length_c   1.000
_cell.angle_alpha   90.00
_cell.angle_beta   90.00
_cell.angle_gamma   90.00
#
_symmetry.space_group_name_H-M   'P 1'
#
loop_
_entity.id
_entity.type
_entity.pdbx_description
1 polymer ?
#
loop_
_entity_poly.entity_id
_entity_poly.type
_entity_poly.pdbx_seq_one_letter_code
_entity_poly.pdbx_strand_id
1 'polypeptide(L)' 'MTDDWVSLFSGGKDSSWALYRALEEGLDVSRLLTVHPAG' A
#
# COMPACT_ATOMS: atom_id res chain seq x y z
N MET A 1 14.95 14.01 -1.26
CA MET A 1 13.92 13.36 -0.44
C MET A 1 13.38 12.23 -1.29
N THR A 2 13.51 10.99 -0.85
CA THR A 2 12.76 9.89 -1.48
C THR A 2 11.29 10.12 -1.16
N ASP A 3 10.42 9.96 -2.14
CA ASP A 3 8.98 10.06 -1.93
C ASP A 3 8.53 8.88 -1.04
N ASP A 4 8.01 9.17 0.15
CA ASP A 4 7.51 8.18 1.12
C ASP A 4 6.07 7.79 0.76
N TRP A 5 5.86 6.54 0.34
CA TRP A 5 4.57 6.03 -0.11
C TRP A 5 3.85 5.25 1.01
N VAL A 6 2.52 5.40 1.04
CA VAL A 6 1.63 4.62 1.89
C VAL A 6 0.71 3.80 1.00
N SER A 7 0.66 2.49 1.22
CA SER A 7 -0.24 1.61 0.48
C SER A 7 -1.57 1.47 1.20
N LEU A 8 -2.67 1.77 0.50
CA LEU A 8 -4.02 1.47 0.97
C LEU A 8 -4.23 -0.04 0.90
N PHE A 9 -4.39 -0.67 2.06
CA PHE A 9 -4.34 -2.11 2.19
C PHE A 9 -5.61 -2.64 2.85
N SER A 10 -6.41 -3.43 2.12
CA SER A 10 -7.63 -4.05 2.65
C SER A 10 -7.41 -5.51 3.08
N GLY A 11 -6.25 -6.09 2.77
CA GLY A 11 -5.96 -7.51 2.93
C GLY A 11 -6.48 -8.38 1.78
N GLY A 12 -7.19 -7.80 0.81
CA GLY A 12 -7.67 -8.49 -0.39
C GLY A 12 -6.59 -8.67 -1.45
N LYS A 13 -6.85 -9.55 -2.42
CA LYS A 13 -5.93 -9.83 -3.54
C LYS A 13 -5.51 -8.57 -4.31
N ASP A 14 -6.44 -7.62 -4.47
CA ASP A 14 -6.21 -6.43 -5.29
C ASP A 14 -5.26 -5.45 -4.57
N SER A 15 -5.43 -5.27 -3.25
CA SER A 15 -4.48 -4.48 -2.45
C SER A 15 -3.10 -5.14 -2.37
N SER A 16 -3.04 -6.47 -2.33
CA SER A 16 -1.77 -7.20 -2.37
C SER A 16 -1.07 -7.09 -3.73
N TRP A 17 -1.83 -7.12 -4.82
CA TRP A 17 -1.29 -6.92 -6.16
C TRP A 17 -0.77 -5.49 -6.37
N ALA A 18 -1.51 -4.48 -5.90
CA ALA A 18 -1.05 -3.10 -5.95
C ALA A 18 0.25 -2.88 -5.16
N LEU A 19 0.33 -3.45 -3.95
CA LEU A 19 1.55 -3.41 -3.14
C LEU A 19 2.72 -4.10 -3.85
N TYR A 20 2.51 -5.31 -4.39
CA TYR A 20 3.54 -6.04 -5.13
C TYR A 20 4.07 -5.19 -6.30
N ARG A 21 3.18 -4.60 -7.10
CA ARG A 21 3.56 -3.74 -8.22
C ARG A 21 4.36 -2.50 -7.79
N ALA A 22 3.95 -1.85 -6.70
CA ALA A 22 4.67 -0.69 -6.16
C ALA A 22 6.11 -1.05 -5.75
N LEU A 23 6.29 -2.21 -5.10
CA LEU A 23 7.61 -2.69 -4.70
C LEU A 23 8.48 -3.09 -5.90
N GLU A 24 7.91 -3.77 -6.91
CA GLU A 24 8.61 -4.11 -8.15
C GLU A 24 9.05 -2.87 -8.94
N GLU A 25 8.31 -1.77 -8.82
CA GLU A 25 8.64 -0.47 -9.44
C GLU A 25 9.62 0.35 -8.59
N GLY A 26 10.06 -0.17 -7.44
CA GLY A 26 11.05 0.46 -6.57
C GLY A 26 10.51 1.62 -5.74
N LEU A 27 9.19 1.72 -5.55
CA LEU A 27 8.60 2.74 -4.69
C LEU A 27 8.92 2.46 -3.22
N ASP A 28 9.31 3.50 -2.48
CA ASP A 28 9.61 3.45 -1.05
C ASP A 28 8.30 3.41 -0.23
N VAL A 29 7.67 2.23 -0.19
CA VAL A 29 6.43 2.01 0.57
C VAL A 29 6.77 1.70 2.02
N SER A 30 6.71 2.70 2.90
CA SER A 30 7.08 2.52 4.32
C SER A 30 5.94 2.00 5.19
N ARG A 31 4.69 2.15 4.75
CA ARG A 31 3.49 1.93 5.57
C ARG A 31 2.33 1.32 4.78
N LEU A 32 1.55 0.50 5.48
CA LEU A 32 0.25 -0.01 5.02
C LEU A 32 -0.85 0.66 5.83
N LEU A 33 -1.90 1.14 5.17
CA LEU A 33 -3.05 1.79 5.78
C LEU A 33 -4.33 1.03 5.46
N THR A 34 -4.95 0.46 6.51
CA THR A 34 -6.29 -0.11 6.44
C THR A 34 -7.28 0.90 7.02
N VAL A 35 -8.33 1.24 6.28
CA VAL A 35 -9.41 2.08 6.77
C VAL A 35 -10.53 1.18 7.28
N HIS A 36 -10.85 1.29 8.57
CA HIS A 36 -12.05 0.71 9.15
C HIS A 36 -13.14 1.80 9.18
N PRO A 37 -14.23 1.65 8.41
CA PRO A 37 -15.31 2.62 8.48
C PRO A 37 -15.90 2.61 9.90
N ALA A 38 -16.21 3.80 10.43
CA ALA A 38 -17.01 3.89 11.64
C ALA A 38 -18.47 3.60 11.25
N GLY A 39 -18.99 2.44 11.68
CA GLY A 39 -20.33 1.96 11.39
C GLY A 39 -20.58 0.60 12.01
#